data_AF-A0A1Q7ESM7-F1
#
_entry.id   AF-A0A1Q7ESM7-F1
#
_cell.length_a   1.000
_cell.length_b   1.000
_cell.length_c   1.000
_cell.angle_alpha   90.00
_cell.angle_beta   90.00
_cell.angle_gamma   90.00
#
_symmetry.space_group_name_H-M   'P 1'
#
loop_
_entity.id
_entity.type
_entity.pdbx_description
1 polymer ?
#
loop_
_entity_poly.entity_id
_entity_poly.type
_entity_poly.pdbx_seq_one_letter_code
_entity_poly.pdbx_strand_id
1 'polypeptide(L)'
;MDFLIAGVVALTSASAYVIASRWLGLPSAGLWMAIRRLLECLGTAAIFTVVNLSAAAAVILIARVLAGHFMSAYLLDDEVWLVVSALQGLTWALWRQAG
;
A
#
# COMPACT_ATOMS: atom_id res chain seq x y z
N MET A 1 18.71 17.22 -1.07
CA MET A 1 18.32 16.06 -1.89
C MET A 1 16.83 16.08 -2.22
N ASP A 2 15.99 16.58 -1.32
CA ASP A 2 14.53 16.58 -1.46
C ASP A 2 14.01 17.36 -2.68
N PHE A 3 14.67 18.47 -3.04
CA PHE A 3 14.32 19.25 -4.25
C PHE A 3 14.53 18.47 -5.56
N LEU A 4 15.58 17.63 -5.63
CA LEU A 4 15.81 16.77 -6.81
C LEU A 4 14.73 15.68 -6.90
N ILE A 5 14.38 15.08 -5.77
CA ILE A 5 13.33 14.06 -5.69
C ILE A 5 11.99 14.67 -6.11
N ALA A 6 11.62 15.83 -5.56
CA ALA A 6 10.40 16.53 -5.91
C ALA A 6 10.37 16.93 -7.40
N GLY A 7 11.50 17.41 -7.94
CA GLY A 7 11.62 17.75 -9.36
C GLY A 7 11.44 16.54 -10.27
N VAL A 8 12.05 15.41 -9.93
CA VAL A 8 11.90 14.15 -10.69
C VAL A 8 10.47 13.63 -10.61
N VAL A 9 9.85 13.61 -9.43
CA VAL A 9 8.45 13.18 -9.25
C VAL A 9 7.49 14.09 -10.03
N ALA A 10 7.69 15.41 -9.96
CA ALA A 10 6.88 16.36 -10.71
C ALA A 10 7.01 16.13 -12.22
N LEU A 11 8.24 15.90 -12.72
CA LEU A 11 8.49 15.65 -14.13
C LEU A 11 7.85 14.34 -14.59
N THR A 12 8.02 13.24 -13.85
CA THR A 12 7.45 11.94 -14.22
C THR A 12 5.92 11.96 -14.16
N SER A 13 5.33 12.59 -13.14
CA SER A 13 3.88 12.81 -13.06
C SER A 13 3.36 13.66 -14.21
N ALA A 14 4.06 14.75 -14.57
CA ALA A 14 3.68 15.62 -15.68
C ALA A 14 3.78 14.88 -17.03
N SER A 15 4.85 14.13 -17.27
CA SER A 15 5.00 13.30 -18.46
C SER A 15 3.89 12.25 -18.57
N ALA A 16 3.57 11.55 -17.48
CA ALA A 16 2.48 10.58 -17.45
C ALA A 16 1.12 11.23 -17.76
N TYR A 17 0.85 12.41 -17.20
CA TYR A 17 -0.36 13.18 -17.47
C TYR A 17 -0.47 13.62 -18.94
N VAL A 18 0.64 14.11 -19.52
CA VAL A 18 0.67 14.53 -20.93
C VAL A 18 0.45 13.35 -21.87
N ILE A 19 1.09 12.20 -21.59
CA ILE A 19 0.87 10.97 -22.37
C ILE A 19 -0.59 10.51 -22.24
N ALA A 20 -1.14 10.46 -21.02
CA ALA A 20 -2.51 10.03 -20.78
C ALA A 20 -3.55 10.92 -21.49
N SER A 21 -3.35 12.25 -21.44
CA SER A 21 -4.30 13.22 -22.03
C SER A 21 -4.15 13.36 -23.55
N ARG A 22 -2.92 13.40 -24.08
CA ARG A 22 -2.69 13.68 -25.50
C ARG A 22 -2.57 12.45 -26.38
N TRP A 23 -2.07 11.33 -25.85
CA TRP A 23 -1.83 10.12 -26.65
C TRP A 23 -2.91 9.07 -26.43
N LEU A 24 -3.43 8.95 -25.21
CA LEU A 24 -4.46 7.97 -24.86
C LEU A 24 -5.88 8.56 -24.85
N GLY A 25 -6.02 9.89 -24.97
CA GLY A 25 -7.33 10.56 -25.01
C GLY A 25 -8.16 10.37 -23.74
N LEU A 26 -7.52 10.11 -22.60
CA LEU A 26 -8.22 9.82 -21.35
C LEU A 26 -8.94 11.07 -20.82
N PRO A 27 -10.25 11.00 -20.51
CA PRO A 27 -10.99 12.13 -19.98
C PRO A 27 -10.45 12.54 -18.60
N SER A 28 -10.26 13.83 -18.38
CA SER A 28 -9.77 14.42 -17.12
C SER A 28 -10.69 14.12 -15.92
N ALA A 29 -11.99 13.91 -16.16
CA ALA A 29 -12.93 13.41 -15.15
C ALA A 29 -12.54 12.01 -14.60
N GLY A 30 -11.84 11.20 -15.39
CA GLY A 30 -11.32 9.90 -14.97
C GLY A 30 -10.19 9.99 -13.94
N LEU A 31 -9.47 11.12 -13.88
CA LEU A 31 -8.37 11.31 -12.92
C LEU A 31 -8.89 11.35 -11.49
N TRP A 32 -9.99 12.05 -11.22
CA TRP A 32 -10.58 12.11 -9.88
C TRP A 32 -11.09 10.74 -9.43
N MET A 33 -11.70 9.98 -10.34
CA MET A 33 -12.13 8.61 -10.08
C MET A 33 -10.94 7.70 -9.77
N ALA A 34 -9.83 7.84 -10.51
CA ALA A 34 -8.59 7.09 -10.28
C ALA A 34 -7.96 7.44 -8.92
N ILE A 35 -7.94 8.72 -8.54
CA ILE A 35 -7.44 9.17 -7.23
C ILE A 35 -8.29 8.58 -6.10
N ARG A 36 -9.63 8.63 -6.21
CA ARG A 36 -10.52 8.01 -5.22
C ARG A 36 -10.24 6.51 -5.07
N ARG A 37 -10.09 5.80 -6.17
CA ARG A 37 -9.71 4.38 -6.16
C ARG A 37 -8.35 4.13 -5.52
N LEU A 38 -7.37 4.96 -5.83
CA LEU A 38 -6.05 4.88 -5.19
C LEU A 38 -6.18 5.03 -3.67
N LEU A 39 -6.96 6.00 -3.19
CA LEU A 39 -7.22 6.20 -1.76
C LEU A 39 -7.98 5.01 -1.13
N GLU A 40 -8.95 4.42 -1.83
CA GLU A 40 -9.61 3.19 -1.38
C GLU A 40 -8.59 2.04 -1.23
N CYS A 41 -7.72 1.82 -2.23
CA CYS A 41 -6.68 0.80 -2.18
C CYS A 41 -5.67 1.05 -1.04
N LEU A 42 -5.29 2.31 -0.81
CA LEU A 42 -4.39 2.67 0.29
C LEU A 42 -5.06 2.44 1.65
N GLY A 43 -6.35 2.75 1.77
CA GLY A 43 -7.13 2.49 2.98
C GLY A 43 -7.24 1.00 3.28
N THR A 44 -7.53 0.17 2.28
CA THR A 44 -7.58 -1.29 2.47
C THR A 44 -6.21 -1.87 2.79
N ALA A 45 -5.15 -1.40 2.11
CA ALA A 45 -3.77 -1.78 2.43
C ALA A 45 -3.42 -1.44 3.88
N ALA A 46 -3.76 -0.24 4.35
CA ALA A 46 -3.51 0.18 5.73
C ALA A 46 -4.26 -0.70 6.75
N ILE A 47 -5.51 -1.08 6.46
CA ILE A 47 -6.28 -2.01 7.30
C ILE A 47 -5.56 -3.37 7.37
N PHE A 48 -5.14 -3.91 6.22
CA PHE A 48 -4.38 -5.17 6.20
C PHE A 48 -3.06 -5.05 6.97
N THR A 49 -2.35 -3.93 6.89
CA THR A 49 -1.12 -3.71 7.66
C THR A 49 -1.38 -3.79 9.15
N VAL A 50 -2.41 -3.08 9.64
CA VAL A 50 -2.77 -3.09 11.07
C VAL A 50 -3.19 -4.49 11.52
N VAL A 51 -4.01 -5.19 10.72
CA VAL A 51 -4.46 -6.55 11.04
C VAL A 51 -3.28 -7.53 11.07
N ASN A 52 -2.40 -7.48 10.08
CA ASN A 52 -1.24 -8.36 10.00
C ASN A 52 -0.27 -8.13 11.16
N LEU A 53 0.07 -6.87 11.47
CA LEU A 53 0.95 -6.53 12.59
C LEU A 53 0.33 -6.95 13.93
N SER A 54 -0.97 -6.74 14.11
CA SER A 54 -1.69 -7.17 15.32
C SER A 54 -1.69 -8.68 15.47
N ALA A 55 -1.94 -9.41 14.38
CA ALA A 55 -1.91 -10.88 14.36
C ALA A 55 -0.50 -11.42 14.63
N ALA A 56 0.53 -10.86 14.00
CA ALA A 56 1.93 -11.22 14.24
C ALA A 56 2.34 -10.96 15.69
N ALA A 57 1.96 -9.81 16.26
CA ALA A 57 2.21 -9.48 17.66
C ALA A 57 1.53 -10.49 18.60
N ALA A 58 0.26 -10.84 18.34
CA ALA A 58 -0.46 -11.85 19.13
C ALA A 58 0.24 -13.22 19.06
N VAL A 59 0.67 -13.66 17.87
CA VAL A 59 1.42 -14.91 17.69
C VAL A 59 2.73 -14.90 18.49
N ILE A 60 3.49 -13.81 18.43
CA ILE A 60 4.74 -13.66 19.18
C ILE A 60 4.47 -13.72 20.69
N LEU A 61 3.44 -13.04 21.19
CA LEU A 61 3.08 -13.07 22.61
C LEU A 61 2.67 -14.46 23.08
N ILE A 62 1.84 -15.16 22.30
CA ILE A 62 1.43 -16.54 22.61
C ILE A 62 2.65 -17.47 22.64
N ALA A 63 3.51 -17.39 21.62
CA ALA A 63 4.73 -18.19 21.55
C ALA A 63 5.65 -17.94 22.75
N ARG A 64 5.75 -16.68 23.19
CA ARG A 64 6.56 -16.28 24.34
C ARG A 64 6.04 -16.84 25.66
N VAL A 65 4.72 -16.86 25.83
CA VAL A 65 4.07 -17.48 27.00
C VAL A 65 4.32 -18.99 27.01
N LEU A 66 4.24 -19.65 25.85
CA LEU A 66 4.41 -21.10 25.74
C LEU A 66 5.87 -21.55 25.86
N ALA A 67 6.81 -20.82 25.26
CA ALA A 67 8.22 -21.19 25.21
C ALA A 67 9.01 -20.75 26.45
N GLY A 68 8.47 -19.83 27.26
CA GLY A 68 9.10 -19.36 28.50
C GLY A 68 10.37 -18.51 28.31
N HIS A 69 10.73 -18.16 27.08
CA HIS A 69 11.88 -17.31 26.76
C HIS A 69 11.49 -16.12 25.88
N PHE A 70 12.32 -15.07 25.89
CA PHE A 70 12.14 -13.88 25.04
C PHE A 70 12.23 -14.27 23.56
N MET A 71 11.21 -13.96 22.77
CA MET A 71 11.30 -13.94 21.31
C MET A 71 11.36 -12.50 20.83
N SER A 72 12.33 -12.23 19.94
CA SER A 72 12.55 -10.89 19.39
C SER A 72 11.39 -10.47 18.51
N ALA A 73 10.90 -9.24 18.73
CA ALA A 73 9.88 -8.60 17.93
C ALA A 73 10.41 -8.05 16.61
N TYR A 74 11.67 -8.31 16.24
CA TYR A 74 12.30 -7.81 15.00
C TYR A 74 11.49 -8.14 13.75
N LEU A 75 10.79 -9.27 13.75
CA LEU A 75 9.90 -9.65 12.65
C LEU A 75 8.80 -8.62 12.38
N LEU A 76 8.36 -7.81 13.36
CA LEU A 76 7.31 -6.80 13.20
C LEU A 76 7.80 -5.54 12.48
N ASP A 77 9.10 -5.30 12.43
CA ASP A 77 9.71 -4.10 11.81
C ASP A 77 10.09 -4.31 10.34
N ASP A 78 9.79 -5.49 9.79
CA ASP A 78 10.14 -5.85 8.43
C ASP A 78 9.22 -5.17 7.39
N GLU A 79 9.82 -4.50 6.40
CA GLU A 79 9.13 -3.83 5.30
C GLU A 79 8.24 -4.80 4.49
N VAL A 80 8.50 -6.11 4.56
CA VAL A 80 7.67 -7.16 3.97
C VAL A 80 6.20 -7.03 4.38
N TRP A 81 5.89 -6.58 5.60
CA TRP A 81 4.51 -6.37 6.04
C TRP A 81 3.79 -5.33 5.18
N LEU A 82 4.46 -4.22 4.86
CA LEU A 82 3.88 -3.17 4.03
C LEU A 82 3.65 -3.67 2.59
N VAL A 83 4.61 -4.41 2.04
CA VAL A 83 4.50 -4.96 0.68
C VAL A 83 3.34 -5.97 0.59
N VAL A 84 3.27 -6.92 1.52
CA VAL A 84 2.22 -7.94 1.54
C VAL A 84 0.85 -7.31 1.78
N SER A 85 0.73 -6.36 2.71
CA SER A 85 -0.53 -5.66 2.96
C SER A 85 -0.99 -4.79 1.80
N ALA A 86 -0.05 -4.17 1.06
CA ALA A 86 -0.38 -3.45 -0.18
C ALA A 86 -0.92 -4.40 -1.26
N LEU A 87 -0.30 -5.58 -1.43
CA LEU A 87 -0.80 -6.60 -2.35
C LEU A 87 -2.19 -7.09 -1.93
N GLN A 88 -2.42 -7.37 -0.65
CA GLN A 88 -3.74 -7.75 -0.13
C GLN A 88 -4.79 -6.65 -0.38
N GLY A 89 -4.44 -5.39 -0.11
CA GLY A 89 -5.31 -4.25 -0.36
C GLY A 89 -5.69 -4.10 -1.83
N LEU A 90 -4.72 -4.30 -2.74
CA LEU A 90 -4.93 -4.27 -4.18
C LEU A 90 -5.79 -5.45 -4.66
N THR A 91 -5.47 -6.68 -4.24
CA THR A 91 -6.25 -7.88 -4.58
C THR A 91 -7.70 -7.73 -4.13
N TRP A 92 -7.92 -7.23 -2.91
CA TRP A 92 -9.26 -6.94 -2.39
C TRP A 92 -10.00 -5.91 -3.24
N ALA A 93 -9.33 -4.80 -3.59
CA ALA A 93 -9.92 -3.74 -4.40
C ALA A 93 -10.27 -4.20 -5.82
N LEU A 94 -9.45 -5.09 -6.42
CA LEU A 94 -9.73 -5.71 -7.72
C LEU A 94 -10.89 -6.71 -7.61
N TRP A 95 -10.92 -7.53 -6.58
CA TRP A 95 -11.98 -8.51 -6.38
C TRP A 95 -13.34 -7.85 -6.17
N ARG A 96 -13.41 -6.76 -5.38
CA ARG A 96 -14.63 -5.96 -5.18
C ARG A 96 -15.19 -5.37 -6.48
N GLN A 97 -14.35 -5.17 -7.50
CA GLN A 97 -14.78 -4.63 -8.79
C GLN A 97 -15.22 -5.71 -9.79
N ALA A 98 -14.81 -6.96 -9.56
CA ALA A 98 -15.12 -8.08 -10.44
C ALA A 98 -16.45 -8.78 -10.08
N GLY A 99 -16.97 -8.57 -8.87
CA GLY A 99 -18.27 -9.05 -8.40
C GLY A 99 -19.30 -7.93 -8.36
#